data_AF-A0A8S9YWV0-F1
#
_entry.id   AF-A0A8S9YWV0-F1
#
_cell.length_a   1.000
_cell.length_b   1.000
_cell.length_c   1.000
_cell.angle_alpha   90.00
_cell.angle_beta   90.00
_cell.angle_gamma   90.00
#
_symmetry.space_group_name_H-M   'P 1'
#
loop_
_entity.id
_entity.type
_entity.pdbx_description
1 polymer ?
#
loop_
_entity_poly.entity_id
_entity_poly.type
_entity_poly.pdbx_seq_one_letter_code
_entity_poly.pdbx_strand_id
1 'polypeptide(L)'
;FEKELHKQLPEADEEIISVLRRKYLRTNKQFRHSKQCKAVLRQCMQRITSQPNRIYMILNDLKATFRLQTTQLSLNITKKPCEDSNHALYEPRDIDPKEKIAVHTAHCTNIVIFEASLAIGFFVDDTTTAVPIPDEPYGMPTTSCSVASTNAVDNDDLIILDLPEDTSVTINQQKTQPSCPTTSQLDVGGDGGASPSSSLDMRRRTLIHRLEQLLSRLGQAIRHLEEEELDFDALESPYSSYMKLDGLKRRYLEVWRRLCDARKVARISGRILLQRFKFNGSKYAEINQRIEHLVNDQRKFPDYTDIRRIVSSVNKDSNLGLSSSTVCTLARELFIDVGYMLKRRRQNDLRHDAGCHLTDDL
;
A
#
# COMPACT_ATOMS: atom_id res chain seq x y z
N PHE A 1 -29.47 -19.35 1.33
CA PHE A 1 -28.33 -18.51 1.72
C PHE A 1 -28.77 -17.24 2.46
N GLU A 2 -29.20 -16.15 1.82
CA GLU A 2 -29.57 -14.90 2.55
C GLU A 2 -30.63 -15.13 3.64
N LYS A 3 -31.72 -15.83 3.30
CA LYS A 3 -32.77 -16.23 4.25
C LYS A 3 -32.29 -17.16 5.38
N GLU A 4 -31.20 -17.88 5.19
CA GLU A 4 -30.64 -18.79 6.20
C GLU A 4 -29.61 -18.07 7.07
N LEU A 5 -28.87 -17.13 6.49
CA LEU A 5 -27.91 -16.29 7.19
C LEU A 5 -28.61 -15.31 8.15
N HIS A 6 -29.77 -14.76 7.74
CA HIS A 6 -30.63 -13.96 8.62
C HIS A 6 -31.12 -14.71 9.87
N LYS A 7 -31.21 -16.04 9.84
CA LYS A 7 -31.62 -16.84 11.01
C LYS A 7 -30.49 -17.06 12.02
N GLN A 8 -29.25 -16.77 11.61
CA GLN A 8 -28.03 -17.06 12.38
C GLN A 8 -27.30 -15.79 12.81
N LEU A 9 -27.66 -14.62 12.25
CA LEU A 9 -27.11 -13.31 12.62
C LEU A 9 -28.07 -12.56 13.55
N PRO A 10 -27.56 -11.81 14.54
CA PRO A 10 -28.34 -10.83 15.28
C PRO A 10 -28.94 -9.75 14.36
N GLU A 11 -30.12 -9.22 14.70
CA GLU A 11 -30.80 -8.19 13.90
C GLU A 11 -29.97 -6.89 13.72
N ALA A 12 -29.08 -6.59 14.67
CA ALA A 12 -28.17 -5.44 14.61
C ALA A 12 -27.15 -5.53 13.46
N ASP A 13 -26.91 -6.71 12.89
CA ASP A 13 -25.86 -6.96 11.88
C ASP A 13 -26.42 -7.15 10.46
N GLU A 14 -27.64 -6.69 10.17
CA GLU A 14 -28.26 -6.79 8.84
C GLU A 14 -27.40 -6.14 7.74
N GLU A 15 -26.63 -5.10 8.08
CA GLU A 15 -25.68 -4.46 7.17
C GLU A 15 -24.62 -5.43 6.63
N ILE A 16 -24.21 -6.44 7.40
CA ILE A 16 -23.23 -7.43 6.97
C ILE A 16 -23.78 -8.27 5.80
N ILE A 17 -25.07 -8.60 5.85
CA ILE A 17 -25.76 -9.34 4.80
C ILE A 17 -25.84 -8.48 3.52
N SER A 18 -26.15 -7.19 3.66
CA SER A 18 -26.13 -6.22 2.55
C SER A 18 -24.74 -6.10 1.91
N VAL A 19 -23.68 -6.03 2.71
CA VAL A 19 -22.29 -5.98 2.22
C VAL A 19 -21.90 -7.26 1.49
N LEU A 20 -22.25 -8.43 2.04
CA LEU A 20 -21.97 -9.72 1.41
C LEU A 20 -22.74 -9.89 0.10
N ARG A 21 -24.01 -9.48 0.06
CA ARG A 21 -24.84 -9.46 -1.16
C ARG A 21 -24.22 -8.58 -2.24
N ARG A 22 -23.84 -7.35 -1.88
CA ARG A 22 -23.17 -6.41 -2.80
C ARG A 22 -21.87 -7.00 -3.37
N LYS A 23 -21.08 -7.67 -2.52
CA LYS A 23 -19.84 -8.34 -2.95
C LYS A 23 -20.07 -9.56 -3.82
N TYR A 24 -21.08 -10.37 -3.50
CA TYR A 24 -21.49 -11.51 -4.33
C TYR A 24 -21.92 -11.03 -5.74
N LEU A 25 -22.69 -9.94 -5.82
CA LEU A 25 -23.12 -9.35 -7.10
C LEU A 25 -21.96 -8.73 -7.91
N ARG A 26 -20.81 -8.48 -7.30
CA ARG A 26 -19.57 -8.05 -8.00
C ARG A 26 -18.71 -9.21 -8.52
N THR A 27 -18.97 -10.45 -8.08
CA THR A 27 -18.22 -11.63 -8.54
C THR A 27 -18.54 -12.02 -9.99
N ASN A 28 -17.68 -12.84 -10.61
CA ASN A 28 -17.86 -13.32 -11.99
C ASN A 28 -19.21 -14.03 -12.21
N LYS A 29 -19.92 -13.68 -13.29
CA LYS A 29 -21.18 -14.31 -13.71
C LYS A 29 -21.04 -15.82 -13.87
N GLN A 30 -19.93 -16.31 -14.42
CA GLN A 30 -19.64 -17.74 -14.57
C GLN A 30 -19.47 -18.44 -13.20
N PHE A 31 -18.83 -17.75 -12.24
CA PHE A 31 -18.68 -18.26 -10.88
C PHE A 31 -20.03 -18.35 -10.16
N ARG A 32 -20.89 -17.34 -10.28
CA ARG A 32 -22.22 -17.32 -9.65
C ARG A 32 -23.12 -18.49 -10.08
N HIS A 33 -23.02 -18.92 -11.34
CA HIS A 33 -23.78 -20.07 -11.85
C HIS A 33 -23.04 -21.42 -11.68
N SER A 34 -21.79 -21.39 -11.21
CA SER A 34 -20.97 -22.60 -11.03
C SER A 34 -21.40 -23.44 -9.84
N LYS A 35 -21.21 -24.76 -9.96
CA LYS A 35 -21.32 -25.72 -8.84
C LYS A 35 -20.37 -25.36 -7.69
N GLN A 36 -19.24 -24.72 -7.99
CA GLN A 36 -18.25 -24.27 -7.02
C GLN A 36 -18.81 -23.21 -6.07
N CYS A 37 -19.53 -22.20 -6.58
CA CYS A 37 -20.14 -21.18 -5.73
C CYS A 37 -21.20 -21.78 -4.80
N LYS A 38 -22.01 -22.71 -5.31
CA LYS A 38 -22.99 -23.44 -4.48
C LYS A 38 -22.32 -24.31 -3.42
N ALA A 39 -21.12 -24.83 -3.66
CA ALA A 39 -20.35 -25.57 -2.66
C ALA A 39 -19.80 -24.63 -1.57
N VAL A 40 -19.21 -23.49 -1.96
CA VAL A 40 -18.68 -22.48 -1.02
C VAL A 40 -19.78 -21.94 -0.09
N LEU A 41 -20.95 -21.60 -0.64
CA LEU A 41 -22.07 -21.11 0.17
C LEU A 41 -22.61 -22.19 1.13
N ARG A 42 -22.68 -23.45 0.69
CA ARG A 42 -23.09 -24.57 1.55
C ARG A 42 -22.08 -24.83 2.67
N GLN A 43 -20.78 -24.83 2.35
CA GLN A 43 -19.72 -25.02 3.33
C GLN A 43 -19.68 -23.88 4.34
N CYS A 44 -19.92 -22.64 3.91
CA CYS A 44 -20.05 -21.48 4.79
C CYS A 44 -21.20 -21.69 5.78
N MET A 45 -22.40 -22.06 5.30
CA MET A 45 -23.54 -22.31 6.17
C MET A 45 -23.29 -23.47 7.14
N GLN A 46 -22.68 -24.57 6.69
CA GLN A 46 -22.32 -25.69 7.56
C GLN A 46 -21.34 -25.28 8.67
N ARG A 47 -20.32 -24.47 8.34
CA ARG A 47 -19.37 -23.96 9.34
C ARG A 47 -20.05 -23.04 10.35
N ILE A 48 -20.99 -22.21 9.91
CA ILE A 48 -21.77 -21.34 10.80
C ILE A 48 -22.62 -22.18 11.77
N THR A 49 -23.28 -23.23 11.28
CA THR A 49 -24.08 -24.13 12.13
C THR A 49 -23.23 -24.95 13.12
N SER A 50 -22.00 -25.32 12.75
CA SER A 50 -21.12 -26.09 13.63
C SER A 50 -20.35 -25.21 14.62
N GLN A 51 -20.08 -23.95 14.31
CA GLN A 51 -19.29 -23.02 15.12
C GLN A 51 -19.91 -21.61 15.10
N PRO A 52 -21.03 -21.38 15.80
CA PRO A 52 -21.73 -20.09 15.79
C PRO A 52 -20.87 -18.95 16.36
N ASN A 53 -20.01 -19.24 17.35
CA ASN A 53 -19.11 -18.25 17.96
C ASN A 53 -18.03 -17.70 17.00
N ARG A 54 -17.87 -18.31 15.82
CA ARG A 54 -16.89 -17.89 14.79
C ARG A 54 -17.55 -17.32 13.53
N ILE A 55 -18.83 -16.95 13.61
CA ILE A 55 -19.62 -16.49 12.48
C ILE A 55 -18.95 -15.38 11.67
N TYR A 56 -18.43 -14.33 12.31
CA TYR A 56 -17.79 -13.21 11.60
C TYR A 56 -16.47 -13.59 10.91
N MET A 57 -15.71 -14.53 11.50
CA MET A 57 -14.50 -15.08 10.86
C MET A 57 -14.87 -15.86 9.59
N ILE A 58 -15.92 -16.69 9.66
CA ILE A 58 -16.43 -17.46 8.53
C ILE A 58 -16.99 -16.53 7.43
N LEU A 59 -17.65 -15.43 7.81
CA LEU A 59 -18.12 -14.42 6.87
C LEU A 59 -16.99 -13.60 6.25
N ASN A 60 -15.90 -13.36 6.99
CA ASN A 60 -14.69 -12.75 6.44
C ASN A 60 -13.97 -13.67 5.44
N ASP A 61 -13.90 -14.98 5.70
CA ASP A 61 -13.41 -15.98 4.74
C ASP A 61 -14.25 -15.97 3.45
N LEU A 62 -15.57 -15.88 3.59
CA LEU A 62 -16.49 -15.81 2.45
C LEU A 62 -16.28 -14.50 1.66
N LYS A 63 -16.12 -13.37 2.36
CA LYS A 63 -15.80 -12.06 1.78
C LYS A 63 -14.48 -12.09 1.02
N ALA A 64 -13.46 -12.76 1.54
CA ALA A 64 -12.17 -12.95 0.86
C ALA A 64 -12.33 -13.80 -0.41
N THR A 65 -13.12 -14.88 -0.34
CA THR A 65 -13.42 -15.74 -1.49
C THR A 65 -14.12 -14.95 -2.61
N PHE A 66 -15.07 -14.08 -2.29
CA PHE A 66 -15.69 -13.20 -3.28
C PHE A 66 -14.72 -12.17 -3.87
N ARG A 67 -13.79 -11.62 -3.08
CA ARG A 67 -12.75 -10.71 -3.60
C ARG A 67 -11.87 -11.42 -4.64
N LEU A 68 -11.41 -12.65 -4.37
CA LEU A 68 -10.59 -13.43 -5.29
C LEU A 68 -11.29 -13.72 -6.63
N GLN A 69 -12.59 -14.02 -6.58
CA GLN A 69 -13.41 -14.26 -7.78
C GLN A 69 -13.78 -12.98 -8.53
N THR A 70 -13.54 -11.81 -7.93
CA THR A 70 -13.69 -10.50 -8.56
C THR A 70 -12.39 -10.07 -9.24
N THR A 71 -11.21 -10.32 -8.66
CA THR A 71 -9.90 -10.01 -9.27
C THR A 71 -9.56 -10.87 -10.49
N GLN A 72 -10.13 -12.08 -10.61
CA GLN A 72 -10.01 -12.90 -11.83
C GLN A 72 -10.69 -12.25 -13.06
N LEU A 73 -11.63 -11.30 -12.89
CA LEU A 73 -12.17 -10.50 -14.00
C LEU A 73 -11.15 -9.47 -14.51
N SER A 74 -10.39 -8.82 -13.61
CA SER A 74 -9.38 -7.82 -14.00
C SER A 74 -8.18 -8.42 -14.75
N LEU A 75 -7.91 -9.72 -14.60
CA LEU A 75 -6.85 -10.43 -15.33
C LEU A 75 -7.32 -11.04 -16.65
N ASN A 76 -8.61 -11.36 -16.79
CA ASN A 76 -9.16 -12.02 -17.98
C ASN A 76 -9.73 -11.05 -19.04
N ILE A 77 -9.91 -9.76 -18.72
CA ILE A 77 -10.28 -8.74 -19.71
C ILE A 77 -9.11 -8.38 -20.65
N THR A 78 -7.87 -8.76 -20.30
CA THR A 78 -6.65 -8.46 -21.10
C THR A 78 -6.18 -9.58 -22.01
N LYS A 79 -6.92 -10.70 -22.12
CA LYS A 79 -6.61 -11.77 -23.09
C LYS A 79 -7.72 -11.86 -24.13
N LYS A 80 -7.55 -11.13 -25.23
CA LYS A 80 -8.28 -11.38 -26.48
C LYS A 80 -7.63 -12.59 -27.17
N PRO A 81 -8.38 -13.64 -27.55
CA PRO A 81 -7.81 -14.76 -28.28
C PRO A 81 -7.63 -14.37 -29.75
N CYS A 82 -6.42 -14.54 -30.29
CA CYS A 82 -6.22 -14.63 -31.74
C CYS A 82 -6.47 -16.09 -32.14
N GLU A 83 -7.31 -16.27 -33.16
CA GLU A 83 -7.58 -17.55 -33.79
C GLU A 83 -6.37 -17.97 -34.63
N ASP A 84 -5.83 -19.15 -34.34
CA ASP A 84 -4.96 -19.88 -35.25
C ASP A 84 -5.81 -20.64 -36.27
N SER A 85 -5.49 -20.48 -37.56
CA SER A 85 -5.69 -21.55 -38.53
C SER A 85 -4.60 -21.56 -39.60
N ASN A 86 -3.80 -22.63 -39.52
CA ASN A 86 -3.33 -23.48 -40.61
C ASN A 86 -2.10 -23.09 -41.49
N HIS A 87 -1.04 -23.87 -41.20
CA HIS A 87 -0.35 -24.81 -42.10
C HIS A 87 0.80 -24.32 -43.01
N ALA A 88 2.05 -24.75 -42.71
CA ALA A 88 2.79 -25.77 -43.51
C ALA A 88 4.32 -25.79 -43.23
N LEU A 89 4.81 -26.98 -42.84
CA LEU A 89 6.05 -27.67 -43.28
C LEU A 89 7.36 -26.89 -43.51
N TYR A 90 8.40 -27.13 -42.66
CA TYR A 90 9.68 -27.82 -42.98
C TYR A 90 10.64 -27.80 -41.76
N GLU A 91 11.30 -28.92 -41.44
CA GLU A 91 12.39 -29.04 -40.45
C GLU A 91 13.80 -28.76 -41.07
N PRO A 92 14.96 -29.04 -40.41
CA PRO A 92 15.72 -28.12 -39.57
C PRO A 92 17.16 -27.89 -40.09
N ARG A 93 17.82 -26.76 -39.76
CA ARG A 93 19.29 -26.65 -39.85
C ARG A 93 19.88 -25.76 -38.77
N ASP A 94 20.78 -26.35 -38.00
CA ASP A 94 21.78 -25.70 -37.14
C ASP A 94 22.71 -24.79 -37.94
N ILE A 95 23.16 -23.68 -37.33
CA ILE A 95 24.51 -23.09 -37.44
C ILE A 95 24.70 -22.10 -36.27
N ASP A 96 25.86 -22.23 -35.63
CA ASP A 96 26.37 -21.53 -34.45
C ASP A 96 27.12 -20.19 -34.83
N PRO A 97 27.78 -19.44 -33.93
CA PRO A 97 27.41 -18.07 -33.56
C PRO A 97 28.36 -16.96 -34.08
N LYS A 98 27.87 -15.70 -34.15
CA LYS A 98 28.63 -14.46 -33.86
C LYS A 98 27.80 -13.16 -33.98
N GLU A 99 27.76 -12.42 -32.87
CA GLU A 99 27.96 -10.96 -32.73
C GLU A 99 27.05 -9.95 -33.50
N LYS A 100 26.13 -9.28 -32.79
CA LYS A 100 26.18 -7.81 -32.49
C LYS A 100 24.89 -7.27 -31.82
N ILE A 101 25.09 -6.79 -30.60
CA ILE A 101 24.56 -5.57 -29.94
C ILE A 101 23.37 -4.85 -30.61
N ALA A 102 22.23 -4.75 -29.89
CA ALA A 102 21.54 -3.47 -29.57
C ALA A 102 20.34 -3.66 -28.61
N VAL A 103 20.47 -3.07 -27.42
CA VAL A 103 19.48 -2.25 -26.68
C VAL A 103 18.01 -2.73 -26.59
N HIS A 104 17.62 -3.26 -25.41
CA HIS A 104 16.47 -2.72 -24.66
C HIS A 104 16.50 -3.15 -23.18
N THR A 105 16.89 -2.21 -22.31
CA THR A 105 16.82 -2.32 -20.86
C THR A 105 15.38 -2.16 -20.41
N ALA A 106 14.76 -3.22 -19.87
CA ALA A 106 13.54 -3.15 -19.09
C ALA A 106 13.84 -3.65 -17.67
N HIS A 107 14.19 -2.73 -16.77
CA HIS A 107 14.27 -3.02 -15.34
C HIS A 107 12.85 -3.09 -14.77
N CYS A 108 12.35 -4.31 -14.59
CA CYS A 108 11.29 -4.61 -13.63
C CYS A 108 11.89 -4.60 -12.22
N THR A 109 11.65 -3.55 -11.44
CA THR A 109 11.90 -3.58 -10.00
C THR A 109 10.65 -4.08 -9.27
N ASN A 110 10.63 -5.39 -9.02
CA ASN A 110 9.82 -5.97 -7.96
C ASN A 110 10.36 -5.46 -6.61
N ILE A 111 9.61 -4.59 -5.94
CA ILE A 111 9.85 -4.29 -4.53
C ILE A 111 9.15 -5.39 -3.72
N VAL A 112 9.95 -6.37 -3.31
CA VAL A 112 9.59 -7.29 -2.24
C VAL A 112 9.86 -6.55 -0.93
N ILE A 113 8.81 -6.27 -0.16
CA ILE A 113 8.95 -5.77 1.21
C ILE A 113 9.35 -6.99 2.05
N PHE A 114 10.61 -7.09 2.43
CA PHE A 114 11.07 -8.02 3.46
C PHE A 114 10.98 -7.32 4.81
N GLU A 115 10.16 -7.87 5.70
CA GLU A 115 10.25 -7.57 7.13
C GLU A 115 11.60 -8.03 7.66
N ALA A 116 12.30 -7.13 8.35
CA ALA A 116 13.45 -7.49 9.18
C ALA A 116 13.01 -7.38 10.64
N SER A 117 12.77 -8.54 11.26
CA SER A 117 12.66 -8.68 12.70
C SER A 117 13.95 -8.17 13.37
N LEU A 118 13.82 -7.21 14.28
CA LEU A 118 14.88 -6.86 15.21
C LEU A 118 14.59 -7.59 16.53
N ALA A 119 15.35 -8.65 16.78
CA ALA A 119 15.45 -9.26 18.09
C ALA A 119 16.25 -8.32 19.00
N ILE A 120 15.62 -7.82 20.06
CA ILE A 120 16.30 -7.19 21.19
C ILE A 120 16.20 -8.18 22.33
N GLY A 121 17.32 -8.82 22.66
CA GLY A 121 17.48 -9.58 23.90
C GLY A 121 17.70 -8.61 25.05
N PHE A 122 16.84 -8.67 26.05
CA PHE A 122 17.12 -8.19 27.40
C PHE A 122 17.12 -9.40 28.33
N PHE A 123 18.20 -9.51 29.08
CA PHE A 123 18.49 -10.54 30.06
C PHE A 123 18.31 -9.88 31.43
N VAL A 124 17.31 -10.29 32.22
CA VAL A 124 17.33 -10.23 33.70
C VAL A 124 16.47 -11.38 34.23
N ASP A 125 17.04 -12.09 35.21
CA ASP A 125 16.51 -13.27 35.89
C ASP A 125 15.49 -12.93 37.01
N ASP A 126 14.48 -13.81 37.06
CA ASP A 126 13.92 -14.56 38.19
C ASP A 126 12.92 -13.98 39.23
N THR A 127 11.97 -14.87 39.56
CA THR A 127 11.22 -15.12 40.80
C THR A 127 9.86 -14.43 41.17
N THR A 128 8.79 -15.25 41.05
CA THR A 128 7.73 -15.62 42.05
C THR A 128 6.28 -15.06 41.97
N THR A 129 5.32 -16.02 41.99
CA THR A 129 3.98 -16.09 42.67
C THR A 129 2.68 -15.47 42.08
N ALA A 130 1.86 -16.35 41.46
CA ALA A 130 0.45 -16.73 41.71
C ALA A 130 -0.68 -15.76 42.23
N VAL A 131 -1.77 -15.65 41.41
CA VAL A 131 -3.24 -15.88 41.69
C VAL A 131 -4.03 -14.80 42.52
N PRO A 132 -5.38 -14.55 42.40
CA PRO A 132 -6.38 -14.53 41.28
C PRO A 132 -7.44 -13.34 41.30
N ILE A 133 -8.38 -13.39 40.32
CA ILE A 133 -9.70 -12.73 40.03
C ILE A 133 -10.65 -12.47 41.26
N PRO A 134 -11.63 -11.52 41.26
CA PRO A 134 -13.03 -11.68 40.71
C PRO A 134 -13.66 -10.41 40.01
N ASP A 135 -14.45 -10.54 38.92
CA ASP A 135 -15.95 -10.44 38.76
C ASP A 135 -16.60 -9.12 39.29
N GLU A 136 -17.42 -8.30 38.59
CA GLU A 136 -18.77 -8.49 37.95
C GLU A 136 -19.33 -7.05 37.55
N PRO A 137 -20.58 -6.78 37.07
CA PRO A 137 -20.91 -6.21 35.73
C PRO A 137 -21.88 -4.97 35.74
N TYR A 138 -22.72 -4.84 34.68
CA TYR A 138 -23.83 -3.87 34.39
C TYR A 138 -23.44 -2.65 33.54
N GLY A 139 -24.21 -2.15 32.55
CA GLY A 139 -25.56 -2.41 32.02
C GLY A 139 -25.87 -1.35 30.94
N MET A 140 -26.65 -1.72 29.91
CA MET A 140 -27.14 -0.83 28.82
C MET A 140 -28.22 0.15 29.33
N PRO A 141 -28.58 1.22 28.57
CA PRO A 141 -29.74 1.06 27.68
C PRO A 141 -29.71 1.83 26.34
N THR A 142 -30.51 1.25 25.45
CA THR A 142 -31.04 1.61 24.13
C THR A 142 -31.69 2.99 23.99
N THR A 143 -31.68 3.60 22.79
CA THR A 143 -32.91 4.12 22.14
C THR A 143 -32.76 4.25 20.60
N SER A 144 -33.86 3.94 19.94
CA SER A 144 -34.16 3.82 18.51
C SER A 144 -34.53 5.14 17.81
N CYS A 145 -34.47 5.15 16.46
CA CYS A 145 -35.47 5.70 15.50
C CYS A 145 -34.85 5.69 14.06
N SER A 146 -35.24 4.77 13.15
CA SER A 146 -36.34 4.83 12.17
C SER A 146 -36.13 5.75 10.93
N VAL A 147 -35.67 5.10 9.85
CA VAL A 147 -35.94 5.22 8.39
C VAL A 147 -36.82 6.35 7.82
N ALA A 148 -36.33 6.96 6.72
CA ALA A 148 -37.02 7.03 5.42
C ALA A 148 -36.06 7.38 4.26
N SER A 149 -36.13 6.61 3.17
CA SER A 149 -35.31 6.70 1.94
C SER A 149 -35.83 7.73 0.93
N THR A 150 -34.97 8.22 0.02
CA THR A 150 -35.10 7.98 -1.43
C THR A 150 -33.91 8.54 -2.26
N ASN A 151 -33.34 7.63 -3.07
CA ASN A 151 -32.78 7.78 -4.43
C ASN A 151 -31.46 8.53 -4.72
N ALA A 152 -30.41 7.71 -4.89
CA ALA A 152 -29.50 7.58 -6.04
C ALA A 152 -28.62 8.77 -6.49
N VAL A 153 -27.29 8.63 -6.39
CA VAL A 153 -26.35 8.31 -7.50
C VAL A 153 -24.97 7.94 -6.91
N ASP A 154 -24.38 6.88 -7.46
CA ASP A 154 -23.15 6.16 -7.10
C ASP A 154 -21.93 7.00 -6.66
N ASN A 155 -21.31 6.69 -5.50
CA ASN A 155 -19.85 6.78 -5.23
C ASN A 155 -19.44 6.25 -3.82
N ASP A 156 -19.77 5.00 -3.47
CA ASP A 156 -19.36 4.41 -2.17
C ASP A 156 -18.10 3.55 -2.28
N ASP A 157 -16.93 4.18 -2.25
CA ASP A 157 -15.68 3.60 -1.70
C ASP A 157 -14.99 4.61 -0.73
N LEU A 158 -15.74 5.60 -0.23
CA LEU A 158 -15.36 6.47 0.89
C LEU A 158 -16.08 5.99 2.15
N ILE A 159 -15.36 5.27 3.02
CA ILE A 159 -15.73 5.23 4.43
C ILE A 159 -15.35 6.59 4.98
N ILE A 160 -16.34 7.44 5.19
CA ILE A 160 -16.28 8.59 6.08
C ILE A 160 -16.24 8.01 7.49
N LEU A 161 -15.12 8.18 8.18
CA LEU A 161 -15.10 8.12 9.64
C LEU A 161 -15.56 9.51 10.07
N ASP A 162 -16.86 9.66 10.32
CA ASP A 162 -17.35 10.81 11.08
C ASP A 162 -16.99 10.54 12.55
N LEU A 163 -16.10 11.37 13.09
CA LEU A 163 -16.11 11.71 14.51
C LEU A 163 -16.46 13.21 14.61
N PRO A 164 -17.12 13.63 15.70
CA PRO A 164 -18.17 14.64 15.67
C PRO A 164 -17.65 16.07 15.52
N GLU A 165 -18.38 16.90 14.78
CA GLU A 165 -18.19 18.35 14.78
C GLU A 165 -18.82 18.98 16.03
N ASP A 166 -18.02 19.77 16.72
CA ASP A 166 -18.40 20.56 17.89
C ASP A 166 -19.49 21.59 17.57
N THR A 167 -20.49 21.63 18.45
CA THR A 167 -21.51 22.67 18.51
C THR A 167 -20.90 24.04 18.82
N SER A 168 -21.01 25.00 17.91
CA SER A 168 -21.12 26.41 18.29
C SER A 168 -21.87 27.30 17.28
N VAL A 169 -23.08 27.69 17.72
CA VAL A 169 -23.70 29.04 17.66
C VAL A 169 -24.00 29.72 16.31
N THR A 170 -25.30 29.75 16.04
CA THR A 170 -26.13 30.62 15.18
C THR A 170 -25.83 32.12 15.23
N ILE A 171 -25.66 32.80 14.07
CA ILE A 171 -26.18 34.15 13.77
C ILE A 171 -26.60 34.25 12.28
N ASN A 172 -27.66 35.02 12.04
CA ASN A 172 -28.62 35.00 10.92
C ASN A 172 -28.40 36.17 9.92
N GLN A 173 -28.84 35.98 8.65
CA GLN A 173 -29.38 36.99 7.69
C GLN A 173 -28.40 38.04 7.06
N GLN A 174 -28.44 38.47 5.79
CA GLN A 174 -29.44 38.62 4.69
C GLN A 174 -28.68 38.77 3.33
N LYS A 175 -29.07 38.09 2.23
CA LYS A 175 -29.90 38.56 1.07
C LYS A 175 -29.39 39.78 0.28
N THR A 176 -28.84 39.57 -0.93
CA THR A 176 -29.30 40.21 -2.20
C THR A 176 -28.58 39.66 -3.45
N GLN A 177 -29.37 39.33 -4.47
CA GLN A 177 -28.97 39.17 -5.88
C GLN A 177 -29.31 40.45 -6.65
N PRO A 178 -28.74 40.64 -7.86
CA PRO A 178 -29.54 41.18 -8.96
C PRO A 178 -29.48 40.34 -10.24
N SER A 179 -30.68 40.20 -10.81
CA SER A 179 -31.13 39.76 -12.15
C SER A 179 -30.42 40.45 -13.34
N CYS A 180 -29.98 39.68 -14.37
CA CYS A 180 -30.59 39.41 -15.71
C CYS A 180 -30.49 40.56 -16.76
N PRO A 181 -30.30 40.29 -18.07
CA PRO A 181 -31.48 39.95 -18.89
C PRO A 181 -31.30 38.93 -20.04
N THR A 182 -32.44 38.41 -20.46
CA THR A 182 -32.78 37.58 -21.63
C THR A 182 -32.41 38.20 -22.99
N THR A 183 -31.97 37.39 -23.96
CA THR A 183 -32.27 37.54 -25.40
C THR A 183 -32.19 36.18 -26.10
N SER A 184 -33.17 35.95 -26.98
CA SER A 184 -33.47 34.70 -27.66
C SER A 184 -32.74 34.54 -29.01
N GLN A 185 -32.50 33.27 -29.35
CA GLN A 185 -32.46 32.66 -30.70
C GLN A 185 -31.22 32.74 -31.61
N LEU A 186 -30.76 31.50 -31.91
CA LEU A 186 -30.27 30.94 -33.18
C LEU A 186 -29.03 31.56 -33.84
N ASP A 187 -27.92 30.81 -33.82
CA ASP A 187 -27.35 30.35 -35.09
C ASP A 187 -26.54 29.05 -34.97
N VAL A 188 -26.59 28.31 -36.07
CA VAL A 188 -26.02 26.99 -36.34
C VAL A 188 -24.54 27.11 -36.70
N GLY A 189 -23.74 26.10 -36.34
CA GLY A 189 -22.52 25.78 -37.10
C GLY A 189 -21.21 26.12 -36.41
N GLY A 190 -20.73 25.19 -35.58
CA GLY A 190 -19.34 25.13 -35.14
C GLY A 190 -18.96 23.67 -34.93
N ASP A 191 -18.51 23.03 -36.01
CA ASP A 191 -17.95 21.69 -36.07
C ASP A 191 -16.72 21.59 -35.16
N GLY A 192 -16.97 21.40 -33.86
CA GLY A 192 -15.97 21.21 -32.84
C GLY A 192 -15.76 19.72 -32.63
N GLY A 193 -14.94 19.10 -33.48
CA GLY A 193 -14.42 17.76 -33.28
C GLY A 193 -13.73 17.66 -31.91
N ALA A 194 -14.50 17.34 -30.88
CA ALA A 194 -14.00 17.07 -29.54
C ALA A 194 -13.15 15.81 -29.62
N SER A 195 -11.85 16.00 -29.83
CA SER A 195 -10.86 14.94 -29.75
C SER A 195 -10.99 14.24 -28.39
N PRO A 196 -10.99 12.90 -28.34
CA PRO A 196 -11.18 12.12 -27.10
C PRO A 196 -10.12 12.40 -26.02
N SER A 197 -9.07 13.16 -26.34
CA SER A 197 -8.06 13.65 -25.41
C SER A 197 -8.61 14.60 -24.34
N SER A 198 -9.49 15.55 -24.69
CA SER A 198 -9.93 16.60 -23.76
C SER A 198 -10.81 16.08 -22.61
N SER A 199 -11.67 15.09 -22.90
CA SER A 199 -12.53 14.43 -21.92
C SER A 199 -11.74 13.57 -20.93
N LEU A 200 -10.74 12.83 -21.43
CA LEU A 200 -9.82 12.04 -20.60
C LEU A 200 -8.98 12.94 -19.68
N ASP A 201 -8.52 14.07 -20.20
CA ASP A 201 -7.77 15.05 -19.41
C ASP A 201 -8.64 15.69 -18.31
N MET A 202 -9.91 16.00 -18.59
CA MET A 202 -10.85 16.47 -17.57
C MET A 202 -11.04 15.41 -16.48
N ARG A 203 -11.30 14.15 -16.86
CA ARG A 203 -11.46 13.03 -15.91
C ARG A 203 -10.22 12.82 -15.04
N ARG A 204 -9.04 12.95 -15.63
CA ARG A 204 -7.75 12.86 -14.94
C ARG A 204 -7.56 14.00 -13.94
N ARG A 205 -7.91 15.25 -14.30
CA ARG A 205 -7.86 16.40 -13.39
C ARG A 205 -8.81 16.24 -12.21
N THR A 206 -10.04 15.79 -12.44
CA THR A 206 -11.00 15.49 -11.37
C THR A 206 -10.49 14.40 -10.44
N LEU A 207 -9.88 13.34 -10.98
CA LEU A 207 -9.27 12.28 -10.16
C LEU A 207 -8.13 12.82 -9.30
N ILE A 208 -7.23 13.62 -9.87
CA ILE A 208 -6.12 14.25 -9.14
C ILE A 208 -6.66 15.08 -7.97
N HIS A 209 -7.67 15.92 -8.21
CA HIS A 209 -8.28 16.75 -7.17
C HIS A 209 -8.91 15.91 -6.05
N ARG A 210 -9.63 14.84 -6.39
CA ARG A 210 -10.20 13.91 -5.40
C ARG A 210 -9.12 13.22 -4.56
N LEU A 211 -8.02 12.80 -5.19
CA LEU A 211 -6.90 12.16 -4.50
C LEU A 211 -6.17 13.14 -3.57
N GLU A 212 -6.01 14.41 -3.95
CA GLU A 212 -5.45 15.47 -3.11
C GLU A 212 -6.32 15.75 -1.88
N GLN A 213 -7.63 15.89 -2.08
CA GLN A 213 -8.58 16.05 -0.98
C GLN A 213 -8.53 14.85 -0.02
N LEU A 214 -8.46 13.63 -0.55
CA LEU A 214 -8.36 12.42 0.27
C LEU A 214 -7.05 12.38 1.06
N LEU A 215 -5.92 12.77 0.47
CA LEU A 215 -4.65 12.87 1.18
C LEU A 215 -4.72 13.91 2.31
N SER A 216 -5.36 15.05 2.08
CA SER A 216 -5.53 16.09 3.10
C SER A 216 -6.35 15.57 4.29
N ARG A 217 -7.48 14.90 4.03
CA ARG A 217 -8.31 14.29 5.08
C ARG A 217 -7.58 13.19 5.85
N LEU A 218 -6.86 12.31 5.14
CA LEU A 218 -6.04 11.28 5.78
C LEU A 218 -4.92 11.89 6.62
N GLY A 219 -4.30 12.97 6.16
CA GLY A 219 -3.27 13.69 6.90
C GLY A 219 -3.80 14.32 8.19
N GLN A 220 -5.00 14.92 8.15
CA GLN A 220 -5.65 15.46 9.35
C GLN A 220 -5.99 14.36 10.36
N ALA A 221 -6.55 13.24 9.90
CA ALA A 221 -6.87 12.12 10.76
C ALA A 221 -5.61 11.48 11.39
N ILE A 222 -4.50 11.42 10.64
CA ILE A 222 -3.20 10.99 11.17
C ILE A 222 -2.74 11.91 12.31
N ARG A 223 -2.81 13.23 12.11
CA ARG A 223 -2.41 14.20 13.16
C ARG A 223 -3.26 14.08 14.41
N HIS A 224 -4.58 13.94 14.25
CA HIS A 224 -5.49 13.74 15.37
C HIS A 224 -5.15 12.48 16.17
N LEU A 225 -4.87 11.35 15.50
CA LEU A 225 -4.48 10.11 16.19
C LEU A 225 -3.05 10.18 16.79
N GLU A 226 -2.19 11.06 16.30
CA GLU A 226 -0.86 11.31 16.88
C GLU A 226 -0.94 12.12 18.17
N GLU A 227 -1.97 12.95 18.32
CA GLU A 227 -2.24 13.78 19.50
C GLU A 227 -3.04 13.03 20.59
N GLU A 228 -3.71 11.94 20.23
CA GLU A 228 -4.54 11.17 21.14
C GLU A 228 -3.71 10.39 22.16
N GLU A 229 -3.95 10.63 23.45
CA GLU A 229 -3.30 9.92 24.55
C GLU A 229 -3.84 8.48 24.67
N LEU A 230 -2.96 7.51 24.96
CA LEU A 230 -3.34 6.12 25.18
C LEU A 230 -3.32 5.80 26.68
N ASP A 231 -4.42 5.25 27.19
CA ASP A 231 -4.47 4.62 28.50
C ASP A 231 -3.94 3.16 28.45
N PHE A 232 -3.71 2.58 29.63
CA PHE A 232 -3.15 1.22 29.75
C PHE A 232 -4.06 0.15 29.13
N ASP A 233 -5.38 0.33 29.18
CA ASP A 233 -6.34 -0.60 28.59
C ASP A 233 -6.29 -0.54 27.05
N ALA A 234 -6.17 0.65 26.47
CA ALA A 234 -6.01 0.81 25.02
C ALA A 234 -4.66 0.28 24.51
N LEU A 235 -3.59 0.29 25.31
CA LEU A 235 -2.29 -0.28 24.92
C LEU A 235 -2.37 -1.77 24.55
N GLU A 236 -3.24 -2.54 25.22
CA GLU A 236 -3.46 -3.96 24.92
C GLU A 236 -4.51 -4.19 23.81
N SER A 237 -5.26 -3.14 23.45
CA SER A 237 -6.34 -3.24 22.47
C SER A 237 -5.82 -3.30 21.03
N PRO A 238 -6.27 -4.27 20.21
CA PRO A 238 -5.96 -4.30 18.78
C PRO A 238 -6.63 -3.16 18.00
N TYR A 239 -7.55 -2.43 18.62
CA TYR A 239 -8.26 -1.28 18.05
C TYR A 239 -7.77 0.06 18.61
N SER A 240 -6.59 0.08 19.23
CA SER A 240 -5.96 1.28 19.78
C SER A 240 -5.68 2.33 18.71
N SER A 241 -5.61 3.59 19.13
CA SER A 241 -5.34 4.73 18.25
C SER A 241 -3.95 4.62 17.60
N TYR A 242 -2.99 4.00 18.29
CA TYR A 242 -1.69 3.63 17.74
C TYR A 242 -1.78 2.59 16.60
N MET A 243 -2.61 1.55 16.72
CA MET A 243 -2.82 0.58 15.63
C MET A 243 -3.57 1.20 14.44
N LYS A 244 -4.57 2.05 14.71
CA LYS A 244 -5.30 2.80 13.68
C LYS A 244 -4.36 3.72 12.89
N LEU A 245 -3.39 4.36 13.56
CA LEU A 245 -2.41 5.25 12.97
C LEU A 245 -1.59 4.57 11.87
N ASP A 246 -1.07 3.35 12.11
CA ASP A 246 -0.35 2.58 11.08
C ASP A 246 -1.26 2.28 9.87
N GLY A 247 -2.50 1.88 10.11
CA GLY A 247 -3.49 1.65 9.06
C GLY A 247 -3.74 2.87 8.18
N LEU A 248 -3.89 4.06 8.80
CA LEU A 248 -4.05 5.32 8.08
C LEU A 248 -2.79 5.72 7.32
N LYS A 249 -1.60 5.57 7.91
CA LYS A 249 -0.31 5.85 7.24
C LYS A 249 -0.12 4.97 6.00
N ARG A 250 -0.44 3.67 6.07
CA ARG A 250 -0.43 2.76 4.91
C ARG A 250 -1.40 3.20 3.82
N ARG A 251 -2.63 3.59 4.21
CA ARG A 251 -3.65 4.09 3.27
C ARG A 251 -3.23 5.41 2.61
N TYR A 252 -2.65 6.32 3.38
CA TYR A 252 -2.08 7.58 2.88
C TYR A 252 -1.05 7.31 1.77
N LEU A 253 -0.10 6.39 2.02
CA LEU A 253 0.90 6.01 1.02
C LEU A 253 0.29 5.32 -0.21
N GLU A 254 -0.80 4.55 -0.07
CA GLU A 254 -1.52 4.00 -1.22
C GLU A 254 -2.13 5.10 -2.10
N VAL A 255 -2.81 6.06 -1.49
CA VAL A 255 -3.42 7.20 -2.20
C VAL A 255 -2.33 8.06 -2.85
N TRP A 256 -1.22 8.30 -2.16
CA TRP A 256 -0.07 9.04 -2.69
C TRP A 256 0.52 8.35 -3.93
N ARG A 257 0.69 7.02 -3.91
CA ARG A 257 1.15 6.26 -5.09
C ARG A 257 0.22 6.44 -6.28
N ARG A 258 -1.10 6.35 -6.05
CA ARG A 258 -2.12 6.59 -7.10
C ARG A 258 -2.07 8.02 -7.62
N LEU A 259 -1.83 9.01 -6.76
CA LEU A 259 -1.67 10.40 -7.17
C LEU A 259 -0.43 10.59 -8.05
N CYS A 260 0.70 9.97 -7.71
CA CYS A 260 1.90 10.01 -8.55
C CYS A 260 1.66 9.40 -9.93
N ASP A 261 1.02 8.23 -9.98
CA ASP A 261 0.67 7.55 -11.23
C ASP A 261 -0.31 8.41 -12.06
N ALA A 262 -1.31 9.02 -11.41
CA ALA A 262 -2.25 9.94 -12.06
C ALA A 262 -1.57 11.22 -12.56
N ARG A 263 -0.55 11.74 -11.88
CA ARG A 263 0.24 12.90 -12.35
C ARG A 263 1.33 12.54 -13.36
N LYS A 264 1.62 11.25 -13.58
CA LYS A 264 2.75 10.75 -14.37
C LYS A 264 4.10 11.28 -13.84
N VAL A 265 4.24 11.34 -12.52
CA VAL A 265 5.49 11.72 -11.84
C VAL A 265 6.12 10.50 -11.19
N ALA A 266 7.45 10.48 -11.14
CA ALA A 266 8.18 9.42 -10.44
C ALA A 266 7.86 9.45 -8.93
N ARG A 267 7.81 8.27 -8.31
CA ARG A 267 7.50 8.10 -6.88
C ARG A 267 8.76 8.33 -6.04
N ILE A 268 9.26 9.56 -6.05
CA ILE A 268 10.48 9.94 -5.35
C ILE A 268 10.08 10.74 -4.10
N SER A 269 10.43 10.25 -2.91
CA SER A 269 10.12 10.92 -1.64
C SER A 269 11.24 11.86 -1.16
N GLY A 270 12.37 11.94 -1.88
CA GLY A 270 13.53 12.74 -1.46
C GLY A 270 14.37 12.12 -0.34
N ARG A 271 13.93 10.98 0.23
CA ARG A 271 14.57 10.30 1.37
C ARG A 271 16.06 10.05 1.17
N ILE A 272 16.86 10.34 2.21
CA ILE A 272 18.32 10.28 2.19
C ILE A 272 18.81 8.88 1.81
N LEU A 273 18.18 7.81 2.31
CA LEU A 273 18.54 6.43 1.97
C LEU A 273 18.25 6.04 0.50
N LEU A 274 17.32 6.74 -0.18
CA LEU A 274 16.99 6.46 -1.58
C LEU A 274 17.94 7.11 -2.58
N GLN A 275 18.71 8.12 -2.15
CA GLN A 275 19.70 8.78 -2.98
C GLN A 275 20.81 7.79 -3.42
N ARG A 276 21.60 8.12 -4.44
CA ARG A 276 22.72 7.26 -4.83
C ARG A 276 23.88 7.43 -3.84
N PHE A 277 24.39 6.33 -3.28
CA PHE A 277 25.63 6.31 -2.52
C PHE A 277 26.80 6.59 -3.46
N LYS A 278 27.66 7.54 -3.10
CA LYS A 278 28.90 7.82 -3.80
C LYS A 278 30.07 7.58 -2.87
N PHE A 279 31.12 6.93 -3.36
CA PHE A 279 32.29 6.60 -2.57
C PHE A 279 33.56 6.94 -3.33
N ASN A 280 34.39 7.79 -2.73
CA ASN A 280 35.67 8.23 -3.30
C ASN A 280 36.83 8.04 -2.30
N GLY A 281 36.73 7.04 -1.41
CA GLY A 281 37.73 6.82 -0.36
C GLY A 281 39.01 6.11 -0.83
N SER A 282 38.94 5.34 -1.93
CA SER A 282 40.12 4.69 -2.50
C SER A 282 40.79 5.55 -3.58
N LYS A 283 42.11 5.40 -3.71
CA LYS A 283 42.89 5.92 -4.84
C LYS A 283 42.54 5.23 -6.16
N TYR A 284 41.99 4.01 -6.09
CA TYR A 284 41.62 3.21 -7.26
C TYR A 284 40.13 3.39 -7.57
N ALA A 285 39.83 3.94 -8.75
CA ALA A 285 38.46 4.23 -9.16
C ALA A 285 37.63 2.95 -9.35
N GLU A 286 38.27 1.86 -9.77
CA GLU A 286 37.65 0.55 -9.97
C GLU A 286 37.12 -0.03 -8.65
N ILE A 287 37.87 0.15 -7.55
CA ILE A 287 37.43 -0.25 -6.20
C ILE A 287 36.22 0.58 -5.79
N ASN A 288 36.28 1.91 -5.99
CA ASN A 288 35.21 2.82 -5.65
C ASN A 288 33.90 2.45 -6.37
N GLN A 289 33.96 2.20 -7.68
CA GLN A 289 32.82 1.79 -8.50
C GLN A 289 32.22 0.46 -8.03
N ARG A 290 33.05 -0.53 -7.67
CA ARG A 290 32.58 -1.83 -7.16
C ARG A 290 31.91 -1.72 -5.80
N ILE A 291 32.42 -0.88 -4.92
CA ILE A 291 31.77 -0.57 -3.64
C ILE A 291 30.44 0.14 -3.86
N GLU A 292 30.40 1.13 -4.77
CA GLU A 292 29.16 1.82 -5.13
C GLU A 292 28.11 0.86 -5.69
N HIS A 293 28.50 -0.05 -6.57
CA HIS A 293 27.59 -1.06 -7.14
C HIS A 293 27.04 -1.99 -6.04
N LEU A 294 27.89 -2.44 -5.13
CA LEU A 294 27.47 -3.30 -4.00
C LEU A 294 26.41 -2.61 -3.13
N VAL A 295 26.61 -1.33 -2.81
CA VAL A 295 25.68 -0.57 -1.94
C VAL A 295 24.43 -0.12 -2.70
N ASN A 296 24.57 0.38 -3.92
CA ASN A 296 23.46 0.96 -4.67
C ASN A 296 22.58 -0.09 -5.33
N ASP A 297 23.20 -1.04 -6.03
CA ASP A 297 22.46 -1.96 -6.91
C ASP A 297 22.08 -3.23 -6.15
N GLN A 298 22.95 -3.74 -5.29
CA GLN A 298 22.62 -4.88 -4.42
C GLN A 298 21.94 -4.50 -3.11
N ARG A 299 21.87 -3.20 -2.77
CA ARG A 299 21.26 -2.68 -1.52
C ARG A 299 21.79 -3.38 -0.26
N LYS A 300 23.03 -3.87 -0.29
CA LYS A 300 23.65 -4.63 0.80
C LYS A 300 24.49 -3.72 1.68
N PHE A 301 24.40 -3.89 2.99
CA PHE A 301 25.40 -3.34 3.91
C PHE A 301 26.65 -4.22 3.86
N PRO A 302 27.80 -3.72 3.36
CA PRO A 302 28.98 -4.53 3.14
C PRO A 302 29.62 -4.97 4.44
N ASP A 303 30.04 -6.23 4.52
CA ASP A 303 30.94 -6.71 5.56
C ASP A 303 32.42 -6.57 5.14
N TYR A 304 33.35 -6.79 6.07
CA TYR A 304 34.79 -6.72 5.77
C TYR A 304 35.20 -7.71 4.67
N THR A 305 34.57 -8.87 4.63
CA THR A 305 34.84 -9.93 3.66
C THR A 305 34.42 -9.55 2.24
N ASP A 306 33.30 -8.84 2.11
CA ASP A 306 32.81 -8.27 0.86
C ASP A 306 33.82 -7.25 0.32
N ILE A 307 34.25 -6.30 1.17
CA ILE A 307 35.24 -5.27 0.80
C ILE A 307 36.58 -5.91 0.43
N ARG A 308 37.07 -6.87 1.23
CA ARG A 308 38.32 -7.59 0.92
C ARG A 308 38.23 -8.35 -0.40
N ARG A 309 37.08 -8.96 -0.72
CA ARG A 309 36.85 -9.63 -2.01
C ARG A 309 36.91 -8.63 -3.16
N ILE A 310 36.31 -7.44 -3.01
CA ILE A 310 36.40 -6.38 -4.03
C ILE A 310 37.85 -5.98 -4.26
N VAL A 311 38.58 -5.63 -3.19
CA VAL A 311 39.99 -5.22 -3.31
C VAL A 311 40.85 -6.32 -3.93
N SER A 312 40.63 -7.58 -3.52
CA SER A 312 41.36 -8.72 -4.08
C SER A 312 41.01 -8.99 -5.55
N SER A 313 39.75 -8.84 -5.95
CA SER A 313 39.33 -8.96 -7.35
C SER A 313 39.98 -7.88 -8.20
N VAL A 314 39.84 -6.61 -7.80
CA VAL A 314 40.42 -5.49 -8.56
C VAL A 314 41.94 -5.57 -8.64
N ASN A 315 42.62 -6.03 -7.58
CA ASN A 315 44.06 -6.26 -7.63
C ASN A 315 44.47 -7.28 -8.71
N LYS A 316 43.64 -8.30 -8.96
CA LYS A 316 43.84 -9.30 -10.02
C LYS A 316 43.43 -8.77 -11.39
N ASP A 317 42.26 -8.13 -11.48
CA ASP A 317 41.66 -7.68 -12.74
C ASP A 317 42.46 -6.52 -13.36
N SER A 318 43.00 -5.63 -12.53
CA SER A 318 43.75 -4.44 -12.95
C SER A 318 45.26 -4.58 -12.76
N ASN A 319 45.75 -5.77 -12.39
CA ASN A 319 47.18 -6.07 -12.17
C ASN A 319 47.91 -5.02 -11.31
N LEU A 320 47.31 -4.60 -10.20
CA LEU A 320 47.87 -3.54 -9.34
C LEU A 320 49.13 -3.97 -8.58
N GLY A 321 49.44 -5.27 -8.55
CA GLY A 321 50.66 -5.81 -7.92
C GLY A 321 50.71 -5.65 -6.40
N LEU A 322 49.56 -5.43 -5.74
CA LEU A 322 49.52 -5.24 -4.29
C LEU A 322 49.75 -6.56 -3.56
N SER A 323 50.60 -6.52 -2.54
CA SER A 323 50.85 -7.66 -1.65
C SER A 323 49.58 -8.04 -0.88
N SER A 324 49.47 -9.30 -0.47
CA SER A 324 48.32 -9.78 0.34
C SER A 324 48.14 -8.99 1.64
N SER A 325 49.25 -8.57 2.28
CA SER A 325 49.23 -7.73 3.48
C SER A 325 48.65 -6.33 3.17
N THR A 326 49.12 -5.70 2.10
CA THR A 326 48.63 -4.40 1.63
C THR A 326 47.14 -4.45 1.28
N VAL A 327 46.69 -5.51 0.63
CA VAL A 327 45.26 -5.75 0.33
C VAL A 327 44.44 -5.84 1.60
N CYS A 328 44.92 -6.54 2.64
CA CYS A 328 44.22 -6.63 3.91
C CYS A 328 44.15 -5.29 4.65
N THR A 329 45.24 -4.52 4.66
CA THR A 329 45.26 -3.18 5.29
C THR A 329 44.33 -2.22 4.56
N LEU A 330 44.43 -2.15 3.22
CA LEU A 330 43.55 -1.31 2.41
C LEU A 330 42.08 -1.71 2.55
N ALA A 331 41.77 -3.01 2.55
CA ALA A 331 40.41 -3.48 2.76
C ALA A 331 39.85 -3.08 4.13
N ARG A 332 40.70 -3.08 5.17
CA ARG A 332 40.29 -2.65 6.51
C ARG A 332 39.98 -1.16 6.55
N GLU A 333 40.84 -0.33 5.97
CA GLU A 333 40.63 1.13 5.88
C GLU A 333 39.34 1.44 5.12
N LEU A 334 39.16 0.87 3.93
CA LEU A 334 37.95 1.07 3.13
C LEU A 334 36.69 0.56 3.83
N PHE A 335 36.76 -0.56 4.56
CA PHE A 335 35.63 -1.06 5.33
C PHE A 335 35.22 -0.08 6.43
N ILE A 336 36.18 0.50 7.15
CA ILE A 336 35.92 1.51 8.18
C ILE A 336 35.27 2.76 7.56
N ASP A 337 35.82 3.28 6.47
CA ASP A 337 35.32 4.48 5.81
C ASP A 337 33.91 4.29 5.26
N VAL A 338 33.67 3.20 4.52
CA VAL A 338 32.35 2.87 3.98
C VAL A 338 31.35 2.65 5.11
N GLY A 339 31.73 1.89 6.15
CA GLY A 339 30.90 1.66 7.31
C GLY A 339 30.52 2.96 8.03
N TYR A 340 31.47 3.87 8.22
CA TYR A 340 31.24 5.18 8.80
C TYR A 340 30.28 6.02 7.94
N MET A 341 30.51 6.09 6.62
CA MET A 341 29.63 6.83 5.71
C MET A 341 28.20 6.29 5.69
N LEU A 342 28.03 4.97 5.63
CA LEU A 342 26.71 4.34 5.64
C LEU A 342 26.00 4.50 6.98
N LYS A 343 26.72 4.36 8.10
CA LYS A 343 26.18 4.62 9.44
C LYS A 343 25.71 6.07 9.56
N ARG A 344 26.56 7.03 9.22
CA ARG A 344 26.24 8.46 9.25
C ARG A 344 25.05 8.78 8.36
N ARG A 345 25.00 8.18 7.17
CA ARG A 345 23.87 8.33 6.25
C ARG A 345 22.55 7.83 6.84
N ARG A 346 22.55 6.67 7.50
CA ARG A 346 21.36 6.12 8.19
C ARG A 346 20.96 6.96 9.40
N GLN A 347 21.92 7.47 10.16
CA GLN A 347 21.67 8.39 11.27
C GLN A 347 21.06 9.71 10.77
N ASN A 348 21.57 10.25 9.66
CA ASN A 348 21.00 11.45 9.05
C ASN A 348 19.57 11.21 8.54
N ASP A 349 19.29 10.06 7.91
CA ASP A 349 17.94 9.68 7.48
C ASP A 349 16.98 9.62 8.67
N LEU A 350 17.39 8.96 9.75
CA LEU A 350 16.60 8.93 10.98
C LEU A 350 16.38 10.33 11.55
N ARG A 351 17.40 11.17 11.62
CA ARG A 351 17.26 12.53 12.15
C ARG A 351 16.38 13.43 11.29
N HIS A 352 16.30 13.19 9.99
CA HIS A 352 15.50 13.98 9.07
C HIS A 352 14.03 13.55 9.04
N ASP A 353 13.77 12.24 9.14
CA ASP A 353 12.43 11.65 8.96
C ASP A 353 11.81 11.12 10.27
N ALA A 354 12.46 11.28 11.43
CA ALA A 354 11.91 10.82 12.72
C ALA A 354 10.88 11.79 13.28
N GLY A 355 9.88 11.23 13.94
CA GLY A 355 8.89 11.99 14.69
C GLY A 355 7.66 12.38 13.85
N CYS A 356 7.00 13.43 14.31
CA CYS A 356 5.82 14.05 13.69
C CYS A 356 5.79 15.55 14.04
N HIS A 357 4.70 16.24 13.70
CA HIS A 357 4.56 17.69 13.96
C HIS A 357 4.69 18.06 15.44
N LEU A 358 4.45 17.13 16.36
CA LEU A 358 4.62 17.33 17.80
C LEU A 358 6.09 17.42 18.23
N THR A 359 7.02 16.97 17.38
CA THR A 359 8.46 16.91 17.67
C THR A 359 9.31 17.78 16.76
N ASP A 360 8.71 18.49 15.79
CA ASP A 360 9.45 19.29 14.81
C ASP A 360 10.15 20.52 15.43
N ASP A 361 9.64 21.02 16.56
CA ASP A 361 10.16 22.20 17.28
C ASP A 361 11.09 21.84 18.47
N LEU A 362 11.36 20.55 18.71
CA LEU A 362 12.25 20.05 19.77
C LEU A 362 13.70 19.93 19.28
#